data_AF-A0A060Z4P4-F1
#
_entry.id   AF-A0A060Z4P4-F1
#
_cell.length_a   1.000
_cell.length_b   1.000
_cell.length_c   1.000
_cell.angle_alpha   90.00
_cell.angle_beta   90.00
_cell.angle_gamma   90.00
#
_symmetry.space_group_name_H-M   'P 1'
#
loop_
_entity.id
_entity.type
_entity.pdbx_description
1 polymer ?
#
loop_
_entity_poly.entity_id
_entity_poly.type
_entity_poly.pdbx_seq_one_letter_code
_entity_poly.pdbx_strand_id
1 'polypeptide(L)'
;MAKTKELSKDTRNKIVDLHQAGKTESAIGKQLGLKKSTVGAIIRKWKTYKTTDNLPRSGAPRKISSRGVKMITRTVSKNPRTTRGDLVKDLQRAGTKVTKPTISNTLRHQGLKSCSARRARLKFAREHLDDPEEDWENVIWSDETKISLFGKNST
;
A
#
# COMPACT_ATOMS: atom_id res chain seq x y z
N MET A 1 -15.15 -15.54 21.18
CA MET A 1 -14.43 -16.80 20.89
C MET A 1 -13.00 -16.47 20.48
N ALA A 2 -12.01 -17.00 21.19
CA ALA A 2 -10.61 -16.86 20.80
C ALA A 2 -10.33 -17.64 19.51
N LYS A 3 -9.51 -17.09 18.62
CA LYS A 3 -9.14 -17.76 17.36
C LYS A 3 -8.14 -18.87 17.66
N THR A 4 -8.39 -20.05 17.09
CA THR A 4 -7.40 -21.12 17.03
C THR A 4 -6.40 -20.86 15.91
N LYS A 5 -5.18 -21.39 16.06
CA LYS A 5 -4.10 -21.29 15.10
C LYS A 5 -4.55 -21.85 13.73
N GLU A 6 -4.29 -21.10 12.67
CA GLU A 6 -4.60 -21.54 11.29
C GLU A 6 -3.70 -22.72 10.88
N LEU A 7 -4.21 -23.60 10.02
CA LEU A 7 -3.44 -24.70 9.45
C LEU A 7 -2.31 -24.17 8.54
N SER A 8 -1.14 -24.81 8.60
CA SER A 8 -0.04 -24.50 7.69
C SER A 8 -0.44 -24.74 6.23
N LYS A 9 0.25 -24.06 5.30
CA LYS A 9 0.02 -24.20 3.87
C LYS A 9 0.28 -25.65 3.42
N ASP A 10 1.33 -26.28 3.93
CA ASP A 10 1.70 -27.65 3.57
C ASP A 10 0.62 -28.66 3.94
N THR A 11 0.02 -28.52 5.13
CA THR A 11 -1.09 -29.39 5.54
C THR A 11 -2.32 -29.19 4.67
N ARG A 12 -2.60 -27.94 4.24
CA ARG A 12 -3.68 -27.64 3.29
C ARG A 12 -3.42 -28.23 1.90
N ASN A 13 -2.18 -28.19 1.42
CA ASN A 13 -1.80 -28.80 0.14
C ASN A 13 -1.95 -30.33 0.20
N LYS A 14 -1.42 -30.98 1.24
CA LYS A 14 -1.59 -32.43 1.45
C LYS A 14 -3.05 -32.87 1.45
N ILE A 15 -3.96 -32.07 2.01
CA ILE A 15 -5.41 -32.36 1.97
C ILE A 15 -5.93 -32.38 0.53
N VAL A 16 -5.51 -31.41 -0.29
CA VAL A 16 -5.92 -31.33 -1.70
C VAL A 16 -5.33 -32.49 -2.49
N ASP A 17 -4.06 -32.83 -2.29
CA ASP A 17 -3.39 -33.94 -2.99
C ASP A 17 -4.08 -35.28 -2.68
N LEU A 18 -4.39 -35.54 -1.41
CA LEU A 18 -5.10 -36.75 -0.99
C LEU A 18 -6.53 -36.79 -1.53
N HIS A 19 -7.19 -35.63 -1.67
CA HIS A 19 -8.51 -35.55 -2.28
C HIS A 19 -8.46 -35.84 -3.78
N GLN A 20 -7.46 -35.32 -4.50
CA GLN A 20 -7.23 -35.61 -5.91
C GLN A 20 -6.91 -37.09 -6.15
N ALA A 21 -6.20 -37.73 -5.21
CA ALA A 21 -5.98 -39.18 -5.20
C ALA A 21 -7.24 -40.02 -4.88
N GLY A 22 -8.42 -39.39 -4.79
CA GLY A 22 -9.70 -40.09 -4.62
C GLY A 22 -10.04 -40.48 -3.18
N LYS A 23 -9.27 -40.07 -2.17
CA LYS A 23 -9.59 -40.38 -0.77
C LYS A 23 -10.81 -39.61 -0.28
N THR A 24 -11.61 -40.27 0.55
CA THR A 24 -12.78 -39.65 1.19
C THR A 24 -12.36 -38.63 2.25
N GLU A 25 -13.18 -37.59 2.47
CA GLU A 25 -12.89 -36.54 3.46
C GLU A 25 -12.66 -37.09 4.88
N SER A 26 -13.38 -38.18 5.23
CA SER A 26 -13.22 -38.83 6.53
C SER A 26 -11.89 -39.57 6.65
N ALA A 27 -11.44 -40.26 5.60
CA ALA A 27 -10.14 -40.94 5.59
C ALA A 27 -8.99 -39.94 5.69
N ILE A 28 -9.09 -38.81 4.98
CA ILE A 28 -8.10 -37.72 5.04
C ILE A 28 -8.05 -37.11 6.44
N GLY A 29 -9.23 -36.86 7.05
CA GLY A 29 -9.31 -36.35 8.42
C GLY A 29 -8.65 -37.28 9.43
N LYS A 30 -8.93 -38.59 9.37
CA LYS A 30 -8.29 -39.59 10.23
C LYS A 30 -6.78 -39.64 10.04
N GLN A 31 -6.30 -39.64 8.78
CA GLN A 31 -4.88 -39.70 8.46
C GLN A 31 -4.09 -38.48 8.98
N LEU A 32 -4.70 -37.29 8.96
CA LEU A 32 -4.05 -36.04 9.35
C LEU A 32 -4.39 -35.56 10.77
N GLY A 33 -5.21 -36.32 11.52
CA GLY A 33 -5.68 -35.91 12.85
C GLY A 33 -6.60 -34.68 12.83
N LEU A 34 -7.32 -34.45 11.72
CA LEU A 34 -8.18 -33.29 11.51
C LEU A 34 -9.66 -33.66 11.51
N LYS A 35 -10.50 -32.73 11.97
CA LYS A 35 -11.95 -32.87 11.88
C LYS A 35 -12.40 -32.91 10.41
N LYS A 36 -13.33 -33.80 10.07
CA LYS A 36 -13.92 -33.93 8.71
C LYS A 36 -14.42 -32.58 8.18
N SER A 37 -15.03 -31.75 9.04
CA SER A 37 -15.53 -30.42 8.67
C SER A 37 -14.43 -29.49 8.16
N THR A 38 -13.24 -29.52 8.77
CA THR A 38 -12.08 -28.72 8.34
C THR A 38 -11.58 -29.17 6.97
N VAL A 39 -11.46 -30.49 6.77
CA VAL A 39 -11.08 -31.08 5.48
C VAL A 39 -12.07 -30.68 4.38
N GLY A 40 -13.38 -30.85 4.64
CA GLY A 40 -14.43 -30.45 3.71
C GLY A 40 -14.44 -28.95 3.41
N ALA A 41 -14.20 -28.09 4.40
CA ALA A 41 -14.11 -26.64 4.18
C ALA A 41 -12.94 -26.26 3.26
N ILE A 42 -11.78 -26.90 3.42
CA ILE A 42 -10.61 -26.69 2.56
C ILE A 42 -10.89 -27.18 1.14
N ILE A 43 -11.48 -28.35 0.98
CA ILE A 43 -11.82 -28.92 -0.34
C ILE A 43 -12.84 -28.04 -1.06
N ARG A 44 -13.90 -27.60 -0.37
CA ARG A 44 -14.90 -26.69 -0.96
C ARG A 44 -14.25 -25.39 -1.43
N LYS A 45 -13.41 -24.78 -0.60
CA LYS A 45 -12.67 -23.58 -0.95
C LYS A 45 -11.76 -23.80 -2.17
N TRP A 46 -11.02 -24.91 -2.21
CA TRP A 46 -10.18 -25.26 -3.35
C TRP A 46 -11.00 -25.49 -4.62
N LYS A 47 -12.18 -26.15 -4.53
CA LYS A 47 -13.08 -26.33 -5.67
C LYS A 47 -13.56 -24.98 -6.23
N THR A 48 -13.88 -24.01 -5.37
CA THR A 48 -14.37 -22.68 -5.77
C THR A 48 -13.26 -21.74 -6.27
N TYR A 49 -12.18 -21.61 -5.52
CA TYR A 49 -11.15 -20.58 -5.76
C TYR A 49 -9.85 -21.12 -6.34
N LYS A 50 -9.71 -22.45 -6.48
CA LYS A 50 -8.50 -23.15 -6.96
C LYS A 50 -7.22 -22.80 -6.19
N THR A 51 -7.37 -22.32 -4.96
CA THR A 51 -6.25 -21.94 -4.08
C THR A 51 -6.37 -22.60 -2.73
N THR A 52 -5.23 -23.04 -2.20
CA THR A 52 -5.08 -23.48 -0.82
C THR A 52 -4.70 -22.33 0.09
N ASP A 53 -4.23 -21.19 -0.45
CA ASP A 53 -3.78 -20.03 0.32
C ASP A 53 -4.92 -19.33 1.06
N ASN A 54 -4.61 -18.72 2.20
CA ASN A 54 -5.60 -17.97 2.96
C ASN A 54 -5.97 -16.70 2.20
N LEU A 55 -7.26 -16.55 1.93
CA LEU A 55 -7.74 -15.36 1.22
C LEU A 55 -7.59 -14.14 2.13
N PRO A 56 -7.23 -12.97 1.57
CA PRO A 56 -7.21 -11.75 2.34
C PRO A 56 -8.60 -11.51 2.92
N ARG A 57 -8.64 -11.10 4.17
CA ARG A 57 -9.90 -10.70 4.80
C ARG A 57 -10.38 -9.40 4.17
N SER A 58 -11.69 -9.21 4.07
CA SER A 58 -12.29 -7.98 3.53
C SER A 58 -11.85 -6.72 4.28
N GLY A 59 -11.37 -6.87 5.52
CA GLY A 59 -10.92 -5.76 6.36
C GLY A 59 -12.08 -4.91 6.87
N ALA A 60 -11.75 -3.80 7.53
CA ALA A 60 -12.76 -2.83 7.96
C ALA A 60 -13.21 -1.96 6.77
N PRO A 61 -14.51 -1.60 6.69
CA PRO A 61 -15.00 -0.66 5.70
C PRO A 61 -14.23 0.67 5.75
N ARG A 62 -13.96 1.26 4.58
CA ARG A 62 -13.31 2.56 4.50
C ARG A 62 -14.29 3.65 4.92
N LYS A 63 -13.79 4.61 5.72
CA LYS A 63 -14.60 5.77 6.15
C LYS A 63 -14.92 6.75 5.01
N ILE A 64 -14.03 6.86 4.03
CA ILE A 64 -14.22 7.72 2.85
C ILE A 64 -14.72 6.84 1.71
N SER A 65 -15.86 7.22 1.12
CA SER A 65 -16.43 6.54 -0.04
C SER A 65 -15.57 6.75 -1.29
N SER A 66 -15.74 5.90 -2.31
CA SER A 66 -15.07 6.07 -3.61
C SER A 66 -15.33 7.45 -4.23
N ARG A 67 -16.55 7.99 -4.06
CA ARG A 67 -16.91 9.37 -4.46
C ARG A 67 -16.13 10.43 -3.69
N GLY A 68 -15.99 10.25 -2.37
CA GLY A 68 -15.19 11.15 -1.52
C GLY A 68 -13.73 11.18 -1.94
N VAL A 69 -13.15 10.01 -2.25
CA VAL A 69 -11.77 9.91 -2.77
C VAL A 69 -11.63 10.66 -4.09
N LYS A 70 -12.55 10.45 -5.05
CA LYS A 70 -12.53 11.18 -6.34
C LYS A 70 -12.63 12.69 -6.15
N MET A 71 -13.46 13.15 -5.22
CA MET A 71 -13.58 14.57 -4.90
C MET A 71 -12.24 15.13 -4.40
N ILE A 72 -11.61 14.46 -3.42
CA ILE A 72 -10.29 14.85 -2.89
C ILE A 72 -9.25 14.92 -4.00
N THR A 73 -9.13 13.87 -4.81
CA THR A 73 -8.16 13.80 -5.90
C THR A 73 -8.36 14.93 -6.91
N ARG A 74 -9.61 15.24 -7.26
CA ARG A 74 -9.95 16.35 -8.17
C ARG A 74 -9.59 17.71 -7.56
N THR A 75 -9.90 17.93 -6.29
CA THR A 75 -9.59 19.20 -5.59
C THR A 75 -8.08 19.43 -5.52
N VAL A 76 -7.30 18.41 -5.13
CA VAL A 76 -5.83 18.51 -5.08
C VAL A 76 -5.21 18.65 -6.46
N SER A 77 -5.78 18.01 -7.49
CA SER A 77 -5.28 18.16 -8.87
C SER A 77 -5.54 19.58 -9.40
N LYS A 78 -6.70 20.17 -9.08
CA LYS A 78 -7.04 21.55 -9.48
C LYS A 78 -6.21 22.59 -8.72
N ASN A 79 -6.01 22.38 -7.42
CA ASN A 79 -5.19 23.26 -6.59
C ASN A 79 -4.23 22.43 -5.71
N PRO A 80 -3.00 22.18 -6.17
CA PRO A 80 -2.02 21.39 -5.42
C PRO A 80 -1.61 21.99 -4.06
N ARG A 81 -1.96 23.26 -3.79
CA ARG A 81 -1.70 23.94 -2.51
C ARG A 81 -2.82 23.74 -1.48
N THR A 82 -3.92 23.09 -1.83
CA THR A 82 -5.01 22.78 -0.89
C THR A 82 -4.46 22.02 0.31
N THR A 83 -4.78 22.50 1.51
CA THR A 83 -4.27 21.88 2.74
C THR A 83 -5.10 20.66 3.11
N ARG A 84 -4.54 19.77 3.93
CA ARG A 84 -5.32 18.66 4.49
C ARG A 84 -6.46 19.16 5.38
N GLY A 85 -6.31 20.35 5.99
CA GLY A 85 -7.36 20.96 6.80
C GLY A 85 -8.58 21.36 5.97
N ASP A 86 -8.35 21.91 4.78
CA ASP A 86 -9.42 22.30 3.86
C ASP A 86 -10.19 21.07 3.37
N LEU A 87 -9.47 19.99 3.01
CA LEU A 87 -10.09 18.73 2.61
C LEU A 87 -10.94 18.09 3.72
N VAL A 88 -10.54 18.25 4.98
CA VAL A 88 -11.35 17.81 6.12
C VAL A 88 -12.65 18.61 6.21
N LYS A 89 -12.59 19.94 6.04
CA LYS A 89 -13.77 20.82 6.04
C LYS A 89 -14.72 20.49 4.89
N ASP A 90 -14.19 20.26 3.69
CA ASP A 90 -14.97 19.90 2.50
C ASP A 90 -15.71 18.57 2.70
N LEU A 91 -15.03 17.56 3.25
CA LEU A 91 -15.67 16.28 3.56
C LEU A 91 -16.67 16.40 4.69
N GLN A 92 -16.40 17.23 5.70
CA GLN A 92 -17.34 17.49 6.78
C GLN A 92 -18.62 18.16 6.27
N ARG A 93 -18.50 19.11 5.32
CA ARG A 93 -19.65 19.71 4.62
C ARG A 93 -20.45 18.68 3.82
N ALA A 94 -19.80 17.65 3.29
CA ALA A 94 -20.44 16.51 2.64
C ALA A 94 -20.93 15.43 3.63
N GLY A 95 -20.95 15.70 4.94
CA GLY A 95 -21.44 14.79 5.98
C GLY A 95 -20.44 13.73 6.45
N THR A 96 -19.19 13.78 5.98
CA THR A 96 -18.14 12.79 6.29
C THR A 96 -17.09 13.36 7.24
N LYS A 97 -17.19 13.05 8.54
CA LYS A 97 -16.23 13.50 9.57
C LYS A 97 -14.95 12.65 9.54
N VAL A 98 -13.83 13.22 9.11
CA VAL A 98 -12.52 12.55 9.03
C VAL A 98 -11.42 13.36 9.70
N THR A 99 -10.28 12.72 9.96
CA THR A 99 -9.10 13.37 10.55
C THR A 99 -8.04 13.62 9.48
N LYS A 100 -7.10 14.55 9.74
CA LYS A 100 -5.98 14.86 8.83
C LYS A 100 -5.13 13.61 8.47
N PRO A 101 -4.85 12.66 9.38
CA PRO A 101 -4.17 11.41 9.04
C PRO A 101 -4.95 10.55 8.04
N THR A 102 -6.28 10.44 8.16
CA THR A 102 -7.11 9.70 7.20
C THR A 102 -6.99 10.28 5.79
N ILE A 103 -6.99 11.60 5.66
CA ILE A 103 -6.75 12.28 4.38
C ILE A 103 -5.35 11.99 3.86
N SER A 104 -4.33 12.07 4.71
CA SER A 104 -2.93 11.82 4.32
C SER A 104 -2.73 10.39 3.81
N ASN A 105 -3.29 9.39 4.49
CA ASN A 105 -3.27 7.99 4.04
C ASN A 105 -4.00 7.84 2.69
N THR A 106 -5.15 8.50 2.53
CA THR A 106 -5.92 8.47 1.28
C THR A 106 -5.11 9.03 0.11
N LEU A 107 -4.47 10.20 0.29
CA LEU A 107 -3.61 10.80 -0.73
C LEU A 107 -2.43 9.89 -1.09
N ARG A 108 -1.79 9.28 -0.08
CA ARG A 108 -0.68 8.34 -0.28
C ARG A 108 -1.12 7.10 -1.07
N HIS A 109 -2.29 6.54 -0.79
CA HIS A 109 -2.86 5.44 -1.55
C HIS A 109 -3.20 5.82 -3.00
N GLN A 110 -3.44 7.10 -3.28
CA GLN A 110 -3.63 7.63 -4.63
C GLN A 110 -2.29 8.04 -5.30
N GLY A 111 -1.14 7.78 -4.66
CA GLY A 111 0.18 8.14 -5.19
C GLY A 111 0.52 9.64 -5.08
N LEU A 112 -0.34 10.45 -4.46
CA LEU A 112 -0.12 11.89 -4.30
C LEU A 112 0.81 12.16 -3.12
N LYS A 113 1.97 12.74 -3.41
CA LYS A 113 3.00 13.09 -2.43
C LYS A 113 3.15 14.61 -2.36
N SER A 114 3.51 15.12 -1.18
CA SER A 114 3.92 16.52 -1.04
C SER A 114 5.31 16.72 -1.63
N CYS A 115 5.46 17.62 -2.60
CA CYS A 115 6.76 18.06 -3.09
C CYS A 115 7.26 19.26 -2.29
N SER A 116 8.11 19.02 -1.29
CA SER A 116 8.75 20.08 -0.48
C SER A 116 10.03 20.64 -1.14
N ALA A 117 10.82 19.79 -1.80
CA ALA A 117 12.16 20.14 -2.32
C ALA A 117 12.17 21.27 -3.36
N ARG A 118 11.07 21.50 -4.09
CA ARG A 118 11.00 22.53 -5.13
C ARG A 118 10.99 23.96 -4.56
N ARG A 119 10.57 24.17 -3.30
CA ARG A 119 10.43 25.52 -2.73
C ARG A 119 11.78 26.18 -2.44
N ALA A 120 12.73 25.45 -1.87
CA ALA A 120 14.05 26.01 -1.54
C ALA A 120 14.83 26.38 -2.80
N ARG A 121 14.86 25.49 -3.80
CA ARG A 121 15.51 25.74 -5.10
C ARG A 121 14.87 26.90 -5.86
N LEU A 122 13.53 26.98 -5.88
CA LEU A 122 12.83 28.09 -6.54
C LEU A 122 13.08 29.42 -5.82
N LYS A 123 13.19 29.41 -4.49
CA LYS A 123 13.52 30.60 -3.71
C LYS A 123 14.93 31.08 -4.08
N PHE A 124 15.92 30.20 -4.01
CA PHE A 124 17.31 30.49 -4.38
C PHE A 124 17.41 31.05 -5.80
N ALA A 125 16.81 30.37 -6.79
CA ALA A 125 16.84 30.83 -8.18
C ALA A 125 16.11 32.16 -8.43
N ARG A 126 15.16 32.54 -7.57
CA ARG A 126 14.51 33.86 -7.66
C ARG A 126 15.33 34.96 -7.00
N GLU A 127 15.99 34.63 -5.90
CA GLU A 127 16.87 35.57 -5.19
C GLU A 127 18.08 35.93 -6.05
N HIS A 128 18.58 34.97 -6.84
CA HIS A 128 19.79 35.13 -7.67
C HIS A 128 19.46 35.21 -9.18
N LEU A 129 18.23 35.61 -9.54
CA LEU A 129 17.81 35.66 -10.96
C LEU A 129 18.45 36.82 -11.72
N ASP A 130 18.58 37.96 -11.03
CA ASP A 130 19.04 39.23 -11.59
C ASP A 130 20.46 39.58 -11.09
N ASP A 131 21.16 38.61 -10.47
CA ASP A 131 22.52 38.80 -10.00
C ASP A 131 23.47 39.02 -11.18
N PRO A 132 24.33 40.05 -11.14
CA PRO A 132 25.28 40.35 -12.20
C PRO A 132 26.33 39.23 -12.36
N GLU A 133 26.95 39.18 -13.54
CA GLU A 133 27.96 38.16 -13.87
C GLU A 133 29.16 38.20 -12.89
N GLU A 134 29.53 39.39 -12.41
CA GLU A 134 30.61 39.58 -11.43
C GLU A 134 30.37 38.84 -10.10
N ASP A 135 29.11 38.68 -9.69
CA ASP A 135 28.78 37.94 -8.46
C ASP A 135 29.04 36.44 -8.64
N TRP A 136 28.85 35.91 -9.85
CA TRP A 136 29.10 34.51 -10.17
C TRP A 136 30.58 34.20 -10.39
N GLU A 137 31.36 35.16 -10.90
CA GLU A 137 32.82 35.02 -11.09
C GLU A 137 33.56 34.79 -9.76
N ASN A 138 33.01 35.30 -8.66
CA ASN A 138 33.57 35.11 -7.32
C ASN A 138 33.14 33.79 -6.65
N VAL A 139 32.28 32.99 -7.28
CA VAL A 139 31.78 31.73 -6.72
C VAL A 139 32.62 30.54 -7.21
N ILE A 140 33.25 29.84 -6.28
CA ILE A 140 33.92 28.57 -6.55
C ILE A 140 32.93 27.42 -6.32
N TRP A 141 32.63 26.67 -7.38
CA TRP A 141 31.78 25.49 -7.31
C TRP A 141 32.61 24.23 -7.09
N SER A 142 32.30 23.48 -6.04
CA SER A 142 32.86 22.15 -5.79
C SER A 142 31.72 21.14 -5.62
N ASP A 143 31.84 19.98 -6.25
CA ASP A 143 30.94 18.83 -6.02
C ASP A 143 31.78 17.57 -5.82
N GLU A 144 31.27 16.63 -5.04
CA GLU A 144 31.92 15.35 -4.77
C GLU A 144 31.20 14.25 -5.53
N THR A 145 31.92 13.58 -6.44
CA THR A 145 31.39 12.39 -7.13
C THR A 145 32.16 11.15 -6.71
N LYS A 146 31.43 10.10 -6.32
CA LYS A 146 32.02 8.81 -5.99
C LYS A 146 32.51 8.09 -7.25
N ILE A 147 33.82 7.98 -7.41
CA ILE A 147 34.44 7.14 -8.44
C ILE A 147 34.65 5.73 -7.85
N SER A 148 33.85 4.77 -8.31
CA SER A 148 34.00 3.36 -7.92
C SER A 148 34.87 2.64 -8.95
N LEU A 149 36.06 2.17 -8.55
CA LEU A 149 36.98 1.43 -9.42
C LEU A 149 36.50 0.01 -9.78
N PHE A 150 35.61 -0.56 -8.98
CA PHE A 150 35.02 -1.88 -9.22
C PHE A 150 33.48 -1.81 -9.08
N GLY A 151 32.76 -2.40 -10.04
CA GLY A 151 31.30 -2.47 -10.04
C GLY A 151 30.75 -3.24 -8.83
N LYS A 152 29.48 -3.02 -8.50
CA LYS A 152 28.79 -3.82 -7.48
C LYS A 152 28.81 -5.28 -7.91
N ASN A 153 29.64 -6.09 -7.24
CA ASN A 153 29.57 -7.53 -7.36
C ASN A 153 28.18 -7.95 -6.84
N SER A 154 27.33 -8.35 -7.78
CA SER A 154 26.06 -9.00 -7.49
C SER A 154 26.33 -10.32 -6.77
N THR A 155 25.82 -10.44 -5.55
CA THR A 155 25.54 -11.70 -4.86
C THR A 155 24.14 -11.62 -4.29
#